data_AF-A0A7L4HH18-F1
#
_entry.id   AF-A0A7L4HH18-F1
#
_cell.length_a   1.000
_cell.length_b   1.000
_cell.length_c   1.000
_cell.angle_alpha   90.00
_cell.angle_beta   90.00
_cell.angle_gamma   90.00
#
_symmetry.space_group_name_H-M   'P 1'
#
loop_
_entity.id
_entity.type
_entity.pdbx_description
1 polymer ?
#
loop_
_entity_poly.entity_id
_entity_poly.type
_entity_poly.pdbx_seq_one_letter_code
_entity_poly.pdbx_strand_id
1 'polypeptide(L)'
;KINRHLHLSKTKHSKFNESGQLAFFYLFSFIWGASILNEEEFTTNPTLLWKNYPYSRMLFQVKFFYICQIAYWLHALPELYFQKIHKEDIPRQLCYICLYIAHISGAYMLNLQHLGLILLVPHYLVELIFHASRLFYFSDENQQKG
;
A
#
# COMPACT_ATOMS: atom_id res chain seq x y z
N LYS A 1 -3.05 18.28 22.78
CA LYS A 1 -4.42 18.65 23.26
C LYS A 1 -5.40 18.72 22.06
N ILE A 2 -5.56 17.62 21.30
CA ILE A 2 -6.37 17.55 20.06
C ILE A 2 -7.44 16.43 20.15
N ASN A 3 -7.58 15.78 21.30
CA ASN A 3 -8.41 14.58 21.47
C ASN A 3 -9.88 14.89 21.85
N ARG A 4 -10.38 16.11 21.64
CA ARG A 4 -11.68 16.56 22.19
C ARG A 4 -12.61 17.20 21.16
N HIS A 5 -12.70 16.65 19.95
CA HIS A 5 -13.72 17.12 19.01
C HIS A 5 -14.25 16.10 17.99
N LEU A 6 -14.11 14.80 18.24
CA LEU A 6 -14.78 13.77 17.45
C LEU A 6 -15.29 12.71 18.40
N HIS A 7 -16.54 12.85 18.85
CA HIS A 7 -17.25 11.85 19.64
C HIS A 7 -17.69 10.70 18.73
N LEU A 8 -16.71 10.02 18.11
CA LEU A 8 -16.96 8.79 17.39
C LEU A 8 -17.10 7.66 18.42
N SER A 9 -18.02 6.74 18.20
CA SER A 9 -17.96 5.43 18.86
C SER A 9 -16.55 4.84 18.62
N LYS A 10 -15.95 4.19 19.63
CA LYS A 10 -14.57 3.66 19.60
C LYS A 10 -14.25 2.89 18.30
N THR A 11 -15.27 2.23 17.73
CA THR A 11 -15.21 1.49 16.47
C THR A 11 -15.06 2.36 15.21
N LYS A 12 -15.69 3.54 15.16
CA LYS A 12 -15.57 4.48 14.02
C LYS A 12 -14.21 5.20 14.01
N HIS A 13 -13.69 5.59 15.18
CA HIS A 13 -12.34 6.16 15.32
C HIS A 13 -11.25 5.18 14.86
N SER A 14 -11.38 3.90 15.26
CA SER A 14 -10.43 2.86 14.84
C SER A 14 -10.37 2.69 13.31
N LYS A 15 -11.52 2.65 12.64
CA LYS A 15 -11.62 2.50 11.17
C LYS A 15 -11.11 3.73 10.41
N PHE A 16 -11.27 4.92 10.99
CA PHE A 16 -10.71 6.16 10.43
C PHE A 16 -9.18 6.16 10.54
N ASN A 17 -8.64 5.78 11.71
CA ASN A 17 -7.20 5.71 11.93
C ASN A 17 -6.51 4.69 11.00
N GLU A 18 -7.11 3.51 10.85
CA GLU A 18 -6.64 2.47 9.91
C GLU A 18 -6.64 2.97 8.45
N SER A 19 -7.75 3.58 8.02
CA SER A 19 -7.85 4.14 6.66
C SER A 19 -6.86 5.28 6.43
N GLY A 20 -6.58 6.09 7.46
CA GLY A 20 -5.58 7.16 7.41
C GLY A 20 -4.15 6.64 7.33
N GLN A 21 -3.79 5.63 8.13
CA GLN A 21 -2.48 4.97 8.07
C GLN A 21 -2.23 4.35 6.69
N LEU A 22 -3.23 3.62 6.17
CA LEU A 22 -3.17 3.03 4.83
C LEU A 22 -3.02 4.11 3.75
N ALA A 23 -3.81 5.19 3.80
CA ALA A 23 -3.70 6.29 2.84
C ALA A 23 -2.30 6.93 2.85
N PHE A 24 -1.72 7.17 4.03
CA PHE A 24 -0.36 7.71 4.14
C PHE A 24 0.68 6.75 3.58
N PHE A 25 0.55 5.45 3.87
CA PHE A 25 1.42 4.41 3.35
C PHE A 25 1.36 4.32 1.81
N TYR A 26 0.16 4.34 1.22
CA TYR A 26 0.00 4.32 -0.23
C TYR A 26 0.55 5.58 -0.90
N LEU A 27 0.35 6.76 -0.31
CA LEU A 27 0.90 8.01 -0.84
C LEU A 27 2.42 7.98 -0.86
N PHE A 28 3.05 7.61 0.26
CA PHE A 28 4.50 7.52 0.36
C PHE A 28 5.07 6.48 -0.62
N SER A 29 4.43 5.31 -0.70
CA SER A 29 4.85 4.24 -1.60
C SER A 29 4.66 4.59 -3.07
N PHE A 30 3.61 5.34 -3.42
CA PHE A 30 3.38 5.85 -4.76
C PHE A 30 4.47 6.86 -5.16
N ILE A 31 4.77 7.85 -4.32
CA ILE A 31 5.79 8.86 -4.61
C ILE A 31 7.16 8.20 -4.79
N TRP A 32 7.52 7.26 -3.91
CA TRP A 32 8.80 6.55 -4.01
C TRP A 32 8.86 5.66 -5.25
N GLY A 33 7.82 4.87 -5.51
CA GLY A 33 7.74 4.03 -6.70
C GLY A 33 7.78 4.84 -8.00
N ALA A 34 7.12 5.99 -8.03
CA ALA A 34 7.16 6.93 -9.15
C ALA A 34 8.55 7.56 -9.33
N SER A 35 9.27 7.87 -8.24
CA SER A 35 10.67 8.35 -8.34
C SER A 35 11.55 7.31 -9.01
N ILE A 36 11.45 6.05 -8.58
CA ILE A 36 12.19 4.92 -9.17
C ILE A 36 11.84 4.75 -10.66
N LEU A 37 10.56 4.86 -11.01
CA LEU A 37 10.11 4.77 -12.41
C LEU A 37 10.60 5.92 -13.29
N ASN A 38 10.77 7.13 -12.74
CA ASN A 38 11.27 8.29 -13.47
C ASN A 38 12.79 8.26 -13.66
N GLU A 39 13.52 7.65 -12.73
CA GLU A 39 14.99 7.49 -12.82
C GLU A 39 15.40 6.50 -13.92
N GLU A 40 14.52 5.56 -14.27
CA GLU A 40 14.78 4.56 -15.29
C GLU A 40 14.18 4.99 -16.66
N GLU A 41 14.96 4.88 -17.74
CA GLU A 41 14.53 5.20 -19.11
C GLU A 41 13.51 4.19 -19.72
N PHE A 42 12.73 3.47 -18.89
CA PHE A 42 11.73 2.50 -19.35
C PHE A 42 10.62 3.12 -20.19
N THR A 43 10.29 4.39 -19.95
CA THR A 43 9.25 5.13 -20.67
C THR A 43 9.58 5.27 -22.16
N THR A 44 10.87 5.21 -22.53
CA THR A 44 11.33 5.39 -23.91
C THR A 44 11.53 4.07 -24.64
N ASN A 45 11.85 2.97 -23.95
CA ASN A 45 12.06 1.65 -24.56
C ASN A 45 11.49 0.50 -23.70
N PRO A 46 10.31 -0.06 -24.04
CA PRO A 46 9.73 -1.20 -23.30
C PRO A 46 10.58 -2.47 -23.41
N THR A 47 11.46 -2.57 -24.42
CA THR A 47 12.39 -3.68 -24.60
C THR A 47 13.45 -3.74 -23.49
N LEU A 48 13.69 -2.63 -22.78
CA LEU A 48 14.59 -2.61 -21.63
C LEU A 48 14.05 -3.46 -20.47
N LEU A 49 12.73 -3.68 -20.38
CA LEU A 49 12.07 -4.39 -19.24
C LEU A 49 12.62 -5.79 -19.00
N TRP A 50 13.12 -6.41 -20.07
CA TRP A 50 13.62 -7.79 -20.11
C TRP A 50 15.10 -7.85 -20.49
N LYS A 51 15.73 -6.71 -20.76
CA LYS A 51 17.11 -6.64 -21.25
C LYS A 51 18.05 -7.06 -20.12
N ASN A 52 18.77 -8.17 -20.32
CA ASN A 52 19.66 -8.84 -19.35
C ASN A 52 18.99 -9.74 -18.30
N TYR A 53 17.74 -10.15 -18.50
CA TYR A 53 17.19 -11.28 -17.75
C TYR A 53 18.03 -12.54 -18.06
N PRO A 54 18.50 -13.33 -17.06
CA PRO A 54 18.19 -13.30 -15.63
C PRO A 54 19.20 -12.55 -14.73
N TYR A 55 20.35 -12.10 -15.27
CA TYR A 55 21.43 -11.43 -14.52
C TYR A 55 21.24 -9.90 -14.38
N SER A 56 20.01 -9.44 -14.19
CA SER A 56 19.74 -8.03 -13.92
C SER A 56 20.20 -7.66 -12.52
N ARG A 57 21.10 -6.67 -12.41
CA ARG A 57 21.68 -6.20 -11.15
C ARG A 57 20.72 -5.18 -10.53
N MET A 58 19.88 -5.64 -9.61
CA MET A 58 18.89 -4.81 -8.92
C MET A 58 19.55 -3.70 -8.08
N LEU A 59 19.19 -2.45 -8.36
CA LEU A 59 19.65 -1.27 -7.62
C LEU A 59 19.23 -1.35 -6.15
N PHE A 60 20.08 -0.83 -5.26
CA PHE A 60 19.81 -0.83 -3.82
C PHE A 60 18.48 -0.17 -3.47
N GLN A 61 18.14 0.96 -4.11
CA GLN A 61 16.88 1.67 -3.91
C GLN A 61 15.66 0.81 -4.20
N VAL A 62 15.68 0.04 -5.29
CA VAL A 62 14.61 -0.90 -5.68
C VAL A 62 14.52 -2.06 -4.67
N LYS A 63 15.66 -2.62 -4.25
CA LYS A 63 15.67 -3.66 -3.19
C LYS A 63 15.07 -3.16 -1.90
N PHE A 64 15.49 -1.98 -1.47
CA PHE A 64 15.06 -1.39 -0.22
C PHE A 64 13.56 -1.07 -0.25
N PHE A 65 13.07 -0.52 -1.37
CA PHE A 65 11.64 -0.30 -1.58
C PHE A 65 10.86 -1.60 -1.37
N TYR A 66 11.20 -2.67 -2.09
CA TYR A 66 10.50 -3.96 -1.97
C TYR A 66 10.53 -4.57 -0.57
N ILE A 67 11.68 -4.51 0.11
CA ILE A 67 11.82 -4.99 1.49
C ILE A 67 10.91 -4.20 2.44
N CYS A 68 10.88 -2.86 2.30
CA CYS A 68 9.99 -2.01 3.10
C CYS A 68 8.51 -2.32 2.85
N GLN A 69 8.12 -2.58 1.59
CA GLN A 69 6.75 -2.97 1.25
C GLN A 69 6.36 -4.29 1.93
N ILE A 70 7.21 -5.33 1.84
CA ILE A 70 6.96 -6.63 2.50
C ILE A 70 6.91 -6.47 4.01
N ALA A 71 7.83 -5.69 4.60
CA ALA A 71 7.87 -5.44 6.03
C ALA A 71 6.57 -4.77 6.53
N TYR A 72 6.02 -3.82 5.77
CA TYR A 72 4.74 -3.20 6.11
C TYR A 72 3.59 -4.19 6.07
N TRP A 73 3.47 -4.99 5.01
CA TRP A 73 2.41 -6.00 4.90
C TRP A 73 2.52 -7.09 5.97
N LEU A 74 3.74 -7.44 6.39
CA LEU A 74 3.96 -8.32 7.54
C LEU A 74 3.55 -7.68 8.86
N HIS A 75 3.82 -6.38 9.06
CA HIS A 75 3.37 -5.63 10.24
C HIS A 75 1.84 -5.51 10.29
N ALA A 76 1.17 -5.43 9.14
CA ALA A 76 -0.29 -5.38 9.06
C ALA A 76 -0.98 -6.64 9.63
N LEU A 77 -0.29 -7.80 9.68
CA LEU A 77 -0.85 -9.04 10.23
C LEU A 77 -1.05 -8.97 11.76
N PRO A 78 -0.04 -8.62 12.58
CA PRO A 78 -0.25 -8.31 14.00
C PRO A 78 -1.27 -7.20 14.23
N GLU A 79 -1.23 -6.13 13.43
CA GLU A 79 -2.15 -5.00 13.58
C GLU A 79 -3.61 -5.44 13.41
N LEU A 80 -3.89 -6.25 12.38
CA LEU A 80 -5.20 -6.86 12.16
C LEU A 80 -5.66 -7.71 13.36
N TYR A 81 -4.74 -8.48 13.96
CA TYR A 81 -5.01 -9.28 15.16
C TYR A 81 -5.36 -8.40 16.37
N PHE A 82 -4.67 -7.28 16.56
CA PHE A 82 -4.92 -6.36 17.67
C PHE A 82 -6.19 -5.51 17.50
N GLN A 83 -6.62 -5.22 16.27
CA GLN A 83 -7.73 -4.31 16.00
C GLN A 83 -9.14 -4.81 16.38
N LYS A 84 -9.32 -6.01 16.95
CA LYS A 84 -10.66 -6.56 17.33
C LYS A 84 -11.73 -6.35 16.25
N ILE A 85 -11.35 -6.62 14.99
CA ILE A 85 -12.26 -6.56 13.84
C ILE A 85 -13.30 -7.68 13.96
N HIS A 86 -14.47 -7.51 13.36
CA HIS A 86 -15.49 -8.55 13.31
C HIS A 86 -14.90 -9.82 12.69
N LYS A 87 -15.13 -10.98 13.33
CA LYS A 87 -14.56 -12.27 12.93
C LYS A 87 -14.87 -12.67 11.48
N GLU A 88 -15.95 -12.12 10.93
CA GLU A 88 -16.43 -12.35 9.57
C GLU A 88 -15.55 -11.68 8.50
N ASP A 89 -14.89 -10.55 8.82
CA ASP A 89 -14.07 -9.78 7.87
C ASP A 89 -12.58 -10.21 7.87
N ILE A 90 -12.13 -10.85 8.95
CA ILE A 90 -10.75 -11.34 9.13
C ILE A 90 -10.24 -12.19 7.95
N PRO A 91 -10.96 -13.24 7.48
CA PRO A 91 -10.42 -14.08 6.41
C PRO A 91 -10.29 -13.32 5.09
N ARG A 92 -11.15 -12.33 4.84
CA ARG A 92 -11.08 -11.51 3.63
C ARG A 92 -9.86 -10.58 3.65
N GLN A 93 -9.62 -9.88 4.76
CA GLN A 93 -8.44 -9.02 4.91
C GLN A 93 -7.14 -9.83 4.89
N LEU A 94 -7.13 -11.02 5.51
CA LEU A 94 -5.95 -11.88 5.50
C LEU A 94 -5.63 -12.39 4.08
N CYS A 95 -6.65 -12.79 3.31
CA CYS A 95 -6.48 -13.14 1.90
C CYS A 95 -5.90 -11.97 1.10
N TYR A 96 -6.39 -10.76 1.34
CA TYR A 96 -5.86 -9.54 0.71
C TYR A 96 -4.38 -9.35 1.02
N ILE A 97 -3.99 -9.33 2.30
CA ILE A 97 -2.59 -9.18 2.73
C ILE A 97 -1.71 -10.28 2.12
N CYS A 98 -2.17 -11.53 2.11
CA CYS A 98 -1.45 -12.65 1.50
C CYS A 98 -1.25 -12.46 -0.01
N LEU A 99 -2.24 -11.94 -0.73
CA LEU A 99 -2.12 -11.64 -2.15
C LEU A 99 -1.05 -10.55 -2.40
N TYR A 100 -0.98 -9.51 -1.58
CA TYR A 100 0.09 -8.49 -1.70
C TYR A 100 1.46 -9.09 -1.43
N ILE A 101 1.61 -9.85 -0.34
CA ILE A 101 2.89 -10.49 -0.01
C ILE A 101 3.31 -11.43 -1.15
N ALA A 102 2.39 -12.25 -1.68
CA ALA A 102 2.67 -13.16 -2.78
C ALA A 102 3.02 -12.40 -4.07
N HIS A 103 2.30 -11.32 -4.39
CA HIS A 103 2.57 -10.50 -5.56
C HIS A 103 3.95 -9.84 -5.48
N ILE A 104 4.25 -9.20 -4.36
CA ILE A 104 5.52 -8.50 -4.13
C ILE A 104 6.69 -9.49 -4.06
N SER A 105 6.53 -10.60 -3.34
CA SER A 105 7.56 -11.64 -3.23
C SER A 105 7.79 -12.34 -4.57
N GLY A 106 6.72 -12.58 -5.34
CA GLY A 106 6.81 -13.14 -6.68
C GLY A 106 7.59 -12.22 -7.63
N ALA A 107 7.29 -10.92 -7.62
CA ALA A 107 8.04 -9.92 -8.41
C ALA A 107 9.53 -9.87 -8.00
N TYR A 108 9.82 -9.99 -6.70
CA TYR A 108 11.18 -10.01 -6.18
C TYR A 108 11.95 -11.30 -6.55
N MET A 109 11.35 -12.48 -6.33
CA MET A 109 12.00 -13.77 -6.59
C MET A 109 12.24 -14.03 -8.09
N LEU A 110 11.31 -13.59 -8.93
CA LEU A 110 11.43 -13.74 -10.39
C LEU A 110 12.34 -12.69 -11.03
N ASN A 111 12.93 -11.76 -10.25
CA ASN A 111 13.73 -10.65 -10.75
C ASN A 111 12.98 -9.76 -11.77
N LEU A 112 11.64 -9.78 -11.74
CA LEU A 112 10.72 -8.99 -12.58
C LEU A 112 10.36 -7.66 -11.91
N GLN A 113 11.33 -7.04 -11.27
CA GLN A 113 11.25 -5.79 -10.51
C GLN A 113 10.59 -4.66 -11.31
N HIS A 114 10.90 -4.51 -12.60
CA HIS A 114 10.32 -3.43 -13.41
C HIS A 114 8.83 -3.63 -13.70
N LEU A 115 8.41 -4.85 -14.00
CA LEU A 115 7.00 -5.18 -14.19
C LEU A 115 6.21 -5.06 -12.89
N GLY A 116 6.81 -5.51 -11.78
CA GLY A 116 6.25 -5.37 -10.45
C GLY A 116 6.02 -3.89 -10.12
N LEU A 117 7.01 -3.01 -10.34
CA LEU A 117 6.88 -1.57 -10.12
C LEU A 117 5.79 -0.93 -11.00
N ILE A 118 5.79 -1.23 -12.30
CA ILE A 118 4.79 -0.70 -13.25
C ILE A 118 3.37 -1.14 -12.88
N LEU A 119 3.18 -2.33 -12.32
CA LEU A 119 1.87 -2.78 -11.86
C LEU A 119 1.51 -2.17 -10.49
N LEU A 120 2.47 -2.11 -9.57
CA LEU A 120 2.26 -1.71 -8.18
C LEU A 120 1.94 -0.22 -8.06
N VAL A 121 2.61 0.64 -8.82
CA VAL A 121 2.45 2.11 -8.72
C VAL A 121 1.04 2.58 -9.10
N PRO A 122 0.47 2.22 -10.27
CA PRO A 122 -0.91 2.58 -10.59
C PRO A 122 -1.92 1.90 -9.65
N HIS A 123 -1.62 0.69 -9.16
CA HIS A 123 -2.47 0.03 -8.18
C HIS A 123 -2.53 0.81 -6.85
N TYR A 124 -1.38 1.24 -6.33
CA TYR A 124 -1.28 2.07 -5.13
C TYR A 124 -1.95 3.43 -5.30
N LEU A 125 -1.93 4.01 -6.51
CA LEU A 125 -2.66 5.25 -6.80
C LEU A 125 -4.17 5.05 -6.68
N VAL A 126 -4.71 3.96 -7.24
CA VAL A 126 -6.15 3.64 -7.15
C VAL A 126 -6.56 3.39 -5.71
N GLU A 127 -5.75 2.64 -4.95
CA GLU A 127 -6.01 2.40 -3.52
C GLU A 127 -5.93 3.67 -2.68
N LEU A 128 -4.96 4.54 -2.96
CA LEU A 128 -4.86 5.85 -2.31
C LEU A 128 -6.15 6.65 -2.53
N ILE A 129 -6.64 6.74 -3.77
CA ILE A 129 -7.87 7.48 -4.08
C ILE A 129 -9.06 6.85 -3.36
N PHE A 130 -9.15 5.53 -3.33
CA PHE A 130 -10.22 4.81 -2.63
C PHE A 130 -10.23 5.09 -1.11
N HIS A 131 -9.07 5.02 -0.47
CA HIS A 131 -8.95 5.29 0.97
C HIS A 131 -9.13 6.78 1.29
N ALA A 132 -8.63 7.68 0.45
CA ALA A 132 -8.87 9.11 0.58
C ALA A 132 -10.36 9.43 0.46
N SER A 133 -11.06 8.85 -0.53
CA SER A 133 -12.51 9.01 -0.69
C SER A 133 -13.28 8.52 0.54
N ARG A 134 -12.91 7.36 1.10
CA ARG A 134 -13.50 6.87 2.35
C ARG A 134 -13.23 7.80 3.53
N LEU A 135 -12.02 8.37 3.63
CA LEU A 135 -11.67 9.34 4.67
C LEU A 135 -12.54 10.60 4.57
N PHE A 136 -12.73 11.13 3.35
CA PHE A 136 -13.62 12.26 3.08
C PHE A 136 -15.08 11.94 3.41
N TYR A 137 -15.58 10.75 3.03
CA TYR A 137 -16.93 10.32 3.36
C TYR A 137 -17.17 10.24 4.87
N PHE A 138 -16.24 9.66 5.64
CA PHE A 138 -16.34 9.64 7.10
C PHE A 138 -16.23 11.04 7.72
N SER A 139 -15.47 11.95 7.10
CA SER A 139 -15.35 13.33 7.55
C SER A 139 -16.63 14.14 7.31
N ASP A 140 -17.30 13.92 6.18
CA ASP A 140 -18.56 14.60 5.81
C ASP A 140 -19.75 14.08 6.65
N GLU A 141 -19.83 12.76 6.87
CA GLU A 141 -20.85 12.17 7.75
C GLU A 141 -20.73 12.70 9.20
N ASN A 142 -19.53 13.09 9.63
CA ASN A 142 -19.29 13.73 10.92
C ASN A 142 -19.72 15.21 10.95
N GLN A 143 -19.62 15.92 9.82
CA GLN A 143 -20.04 17.33 9.71
C GLN A 143 -21.57 17.46 9.70
N GLN A 144 -22.29 16.48 9.15
CA GLN A 144 -23.76 16.50 9.09
C GLN A 144 -24.46 16.06 10.40
N LYS A 145 -23.75 15.40 11.31
CA LYS A 145 -24.30 14.83 12.56
C LYS A 145 -23.89 15.60 13.84
N GLY A 146 -23.10 16.67 13.71
CA GLY A 146 -22.70 17.56 14.81
C GLY A 146 -23.46 18.87 14.78
#